data_AF-A0A6V7KS43-F1
#
_entry.id   AF-A0A6V7KS43-F1
#
_cell.length_a   1.000
_cell.length_b   1.000
_cell.length_c   1.000
_cell.angle_alpha   90.00
_cell.angle_beta   90.00
_cell.angle_gamma   90.00
#
_symmetry.space_group_name_H-M   'P 1'
#
loop_
_entity.id
_entity.type
_entity.pdbx_description
1 polymer ?
#
loop_
_entity_poly.entity_id
_entity_poly.type
_entity_poly.pdbx_seq_one_letter_code
_entity_poly.pdbx_strand_id
1 'polypeptide(L)' 'PPNIDDSQSSSDAIVRESSNVTLTCKATGSPPPVIRWKREDNANIAINKSLE' A
#
# COMPACT_ATOMS: atom_id res chain seq x y z
N PRO A 1 0.33 -16.50 12.72
CA PRO A 1 1.12 -15.28 12.41
C PRO A 1 0.63 -14.70 11.08
N PRO A 2 0.71 -13.38 10.85
CA PRO A 2 0.38 -12.80 9.56
C PRO A 2 1.44 -13.17 8.50
N ASN A 3 1.00 -13.44 7.28
CA ASN A 3 1.84 -13.75 6.12
C ASN A 3 1.39 -12.88 4.94
N ILE A 4 2.33 -12.18 4.30
CA ILE A 4 2.06 -11.42 3.08
C ILE A 4 2.08 -12.39 1.90
N ASP A 5 1.11 -12.25 1.01
CA ASP A 5 1.07 -12.95 -0.26
C ASP A 5 1.69 -12.05 -1.33
N ASP A 6 3.00 -12.23 -1.55
CA ASP A 6 3.78 -11.45 -2.52
C ASP A 6 3.27 -11.62 -3.95
N SER A 7 2.68 -12.78 -4.28
CA SER A 7 2.13 -13.05 -5.62
C SER A 7 0.88 -12.22 -5.95
N GLN A 8 0.17 -11.77 -4.91
CA GLN A 8 -1.03 -10.96 -5.01
C GLN A 8 -0.84 -9.53 -4.50
N SER A 9 0.39 -9.16 -4.14
CA SER A 9 0.76 -7.83 -3.70
C SER A 9 1.54 -7.10 -4.79
N SER A 10 1.55 -5.77 -4.74
CA SER A 10 2.30 -4.94 -5.68
C SER A 10 3.80 -5.05 -5.42
N SER A 11 4.57 -5.33 -6.48
CA SER A 11 6.02 -5.13 -6.53
C SER A 11 6.36 -3.66 -6.88
N ASP A 12 7.57 -3.42 -7.36
CA ASP A 12 8.01 -2.10 -7.83
C ASP A 12 7.13 -1.58 -8.96
N ALA A 13 6.71 -0.31 -8.84
CA ALA A 13 5.91 0.38 -9.84
C ALA A 13 6.61 1.66 -10.29
N ILE A 14 6.74 1.85 -11.61
CA ILE A 14 7.23 3.08 -12.23
C ILE A 14 6.04 3.76 -12.91
N VAL A 15 5.70 4.96 -12.47
CA VAL A 15 4.53 5.70 -12.95
C VAL A 15 4.96 7.10 -13.39
N ARG A 16 4.36 7.59 -14.48
CA ARG A 16 4.61 8.94 -14.98
C ARG A 16 4.09 9.98 -13.99
N GLU A 17 4.74 11.13 -13.94
CA GLU A 17 4.26 12.26 -13.15
C GLU A 17 2.80 12.60 -13.52
N SER A 18 2.03 13.03 -12.53
CA SER A 18 0.58 13.30 -12.64
C SER A 18 -0.30 12.10 -13.02
N SER A 19 0.26 10.88 -13.08
CA SER A 19 -0.53 9.65 -13.27
C SER A 19 -0.83 8.97 -11.93
N ASN A 20 -1.95 8.25 -11.87
CA ASN A 20 -2.37 7.54 -10.66
C ASN A 20 -1.66 6.18 -10.55
N VAL A 21 -1.34 5.79 -9.32
CA VAL A 21 -0.81 4.46 -8.97
C VAL A 21 -1.67 3.83 -7.89
N THR A 22 -1.89 2.52 -7.99
CA THR A 22 -2.59 1.73 -6.98
C THR A 22 -1.63 0.67 -6.45
N LEU A 23 -1.35 0.73 -5.14
CA LEU A 23 -0.55 -0.28 -4.44
C LEU A 23 -1.50 -1.27 -3.74
N THR A 24 -1.34 -2.54 -4.03
CA THR A 24 -2.13 -3.64 -3.49
C THR A 24 -1.30 -4.42 -2.49
N CYS A 25 -1.90 -4.79 -1.36
CA CYS A 25 -1.28 -5.69 -0.40
C CYS A 25 -2.32 -6.74 0.00
N LYS A 26 -1.94 -8.00 -0.13
CA LYS A 26 -2.74 -9.13 0.36
C LYS A 26 -1.97 -9.83 1.46
N ALA A 27 -2.62 -10.00 2.61
CA ALA A 27 -2.04 -10.73 3.73
C ALA A 27 -3.08 -11.68 4.34
N THR A 28 -2.61 -12.84 4.79
CA THR A 28 -3.44 -13.86 5.45
C THR A 28 -2.93 -14.09 6.87
N GLY A 29 -3.81 -14.53 7.76
CA GLY A 29 -3.47 -14.76 9.16
C GLY A 29 -4.71 -15.12 9.97
N SER A 30 -4.49 -15.74 11.13
CA SER A 30 -5.55 -15.99 12.11
C SER A 30 -5.10 -15.43 13.47
N PRO A 31 -5.78 -14.39 14.01
CA PRO A 31 -6.90 -13.65 13.41
C PRO A 31 -6.48 -12.86 12.14
N PRO A 32 -7.45 -12.39 11.33
CA PRO A 32 -7.18 -11.62 10.12
C PRO A 32 -6.27 -10.41 10.38
N PRO A 33 -5.25 -10.17 9.54
CA PRO A 33 -4.31 -9.08 9.75
C PRO A 33 -4.94 -7.71 9.42
N VAL A 34 -4.45 -6.67 10.10
CA VAL A 34 -4.77 -5.27 9.78
C VAL A 34 -3.66 -4.71 8.89
N ILE A 35 -4.02 -4.24 7.70
CA ILE A 35 -3.07 -3.68 6.73
C ILE A 35 -2.98 -2.16 6.90
N ARG A 36 -1.76 -1.63 7.02
CA ARG A 36 -1.49 -0.18 7.10
C ARG A 36 -0.34 0.19 6.17
N TRP A 37 -0.54 1.24 5.38
CA TRP A 37 0.48 1.80 4.51
C TRP A 37 1.29 2.87 5.24
N LYS A 38 2.59 2.90 4.98
CA LYS A 38 3.51 3.95 5.43
C LYS A 38 4.55 4.19 4.35
N ARG A 39 5.12 5.39 4.30
CA ARG A 39 6.33 5.64 3.51
C ARG A 39 7.55 5.07 4.25
N GLU A 40 8.52 4.57 3.50
CA GLU A 40 9.76 4.01 4.05
C GLU A 40 10.57 5.07 4.80
N ASP A 41 10.61 6.30 4.29
CA ASP A 41 11.25 7.47 4.90
C ASP A 41 10.49 8.01 6.13
N ASN A 42 9.41 7.34 6.54
CA ASN A 42 8.54 7.73 7.64
C ASN A 42 7.92 9.13 7.46
N ALA A 43 7.98 9.70 6.25
CA ALA A 43 7.34 10.96 5.93
C ALA A 43 5.83 10.76 5.76
N ASN A 44 5.09 11.85 5.87
CA ASN A 44 3.66 11.84 5.66
C ASN A 44 3.34 11.50 4.19
N ILE A 45 2.34 10.65 4.00
CA ILE A 45 1.73 10.45 2.69
C ILE A 45 0.93 11.73 2.40
N ALA A 46 1.27 12.43 1.32
CA ALA A 46 0.54 13.61 0.88
C ALA A 46 -0.83 13.15 0.33
N ILE A 47 -1.81 13.03 1.23
CA ILE A 47 -3.19 12.81 0.84
C ILE A 47 -3.69 14.15 0.33
N ASN A 48 -3.85 14.28 -0.99
CA ASN A 48 -4.57 15.40 -1.58
C ASN A 48 -6.02 15.36 -1.07
N LYS A 49 -6.28 16.00 0.07
CA LYS A 49 -7.62 16.25 0.60
C LYS A 49 -8.33 17.23 -0.34
N SER A 50 -8.82 16.72 -1.45
CA SER A 50 -9.91 17.32 -2.22
C SER A 50 -10.99 16.25 -2.38
N LEU A 51 -11.52 15.81 -1.24
CA LEU A 51 -12.86 15.28 -1.15
C LEU A 51 -13.47 16.03 0.03
N GLU A 52 -14.45 16.86 -0.30
CA GLU A 52 -15.30 17.65 0.58
C GLU A 52 -16.01 16.78 1.63
#